data_AF-A0A7C1S3F9-F1
#
_entry.id   AF-A0A7C1S3F9-F1
#
_cell.length_a   1.000
_cell.length_b   1.000
_cell.length_c   1.000
_cell.angle_alpha   90.00
_cell.angle_beta   90.00
_cell.angle_gamma   90.00
#
_symmetry.space_group_name_H-M   'P 1'
#
loop_
_entity.id
_entity.type
_entity.pdbx_description
1 polymer ?
#
loop_
_entity_poly.entity_id
_entity_poly.type
_entity_poly.pdbx_seq_one_letter_code
_entity_poly.pdbx_strand_id
1 'polypeptide(L)'
;MSFDDAIKELKKTYESGSYRTELIKKTLTENSRMRKTYAQMLILQCARFGEIQQKVFVARKTTYTHLYQLMELGLLKQVAVMDLWNKSNLDREQKLVLSKFKDWTSKMADKQVNYFAAQTHYFLLTEQGKNLDIVKWVSKLEKEFKNS
;
A
#
# COMPACT_ATOMS: atom_id res chain seq x y z
N MET A 1 -20.20 12.22 33.07
CA MET A 1 -19.73 12.40 31.68
C MET A 1 -20.96 12.26 30.80
N SER A 2 -21.33 13.28 30.03
CA SER A 2 -22.54 13.21 29.20
C SER A 2 -22.25 12.47 27.88
N PHE A 3 -23.29 11.92 27.27
CA PHE A 3 -23.19 11.23 25.98
C PHE A 3 -22.66 12.15 24.87
N ASP A 4 -23.00 13.44 24.93
CA ASP A 4 -22.53 14.46 23.99
C ASP A 4 -21.04 14.77 24.12
N ASP A 5 -20.50 14.67 25.34
CA ASP A 5 -19.05 14.80 25.58
C ASP A 5 -18.29 13.64 24.95
N ALA A 6 -18.82 12.42 25.07
CA ALA A 6 -18.26 11.22 24.45
C ALA A 6 -18.27 11.33 22.92
N ILE A 7 -19.36 11.82 22.30
CA ILE A 7 -19.43 12.04 20.85
C ILE A 7 -18.44 13.11 20.39
N LYS A 8 -18.29 14.21 21.14
CA LYS A 8 -17.30 15.26 20.84
C LYS A 8 -15.88 14.74 20.91
N GLU A 9 -15.57 13.94 21.92
CA GLU A 9 -14.24 13.33 22.08
C GLU A 9 -13.97 12.32 20.96
N LEU A 10 -14.96 11.49 20.59
CA LEU A 10 -14.85 10.56 19.47
C LEU A 10 -14.63 11.27 18.14
N LYS A 11 -15.36 12.35 17.87
CA LYS A 11 -15.17 13.21 16.69
C LYS A 11 -13.78 13.85 16.69
N LYS A 12 -13.31 14.38 17.82
CA LYS A 12 -11.97 14.97 17.96
C LYS A 12 -10.86 13.92 17.78
N THR A 13 -11.09 12.68 18.21
CA THR A 13 -10.16 11.55 18.02
C THR A 13 -10.14 11.06 16.56
N TYR A 14 -11.28 11.16 15.87
CA TYR A 14 -11.41 10.92 14.44
C TYR A 14 -10.72 12.02 13.61
N GLU A 15 -10.94 13.28 13.97
CA GLU A 15 -10.38 14.48 13.32
C GLU A 15 -8.86 14.61 13.54
N SER A 16 -8.34 14.14 14.69
CA SER A 16 -6.91 14.15 14.98
C SER A 16 -6.11 13.03 14.30
N GLY A 17 -6.76 12.07 13.62
CA GLY A 17 -6.10 10.94 12.95
C GLY A 17 -5.45 9.92 13.90
N SER A 18 -5.45 10.17 15.22
CA SER A 18 -4.89 9.28 16.24
C SER A 18 -5.64 7.94 16.29
N TYR A 19 -6.98 7.96 16.24
CA TYR A 19 -7.80 6.75 16.21
C TYR A 19 -7.46 5.86 15.02
N ARG A 20 -7.24 6.47 13.85
CA ARG A 20 -6.93 5.74 12.62
C ARG A 20 -5.57 5.06 12.69
N THR A 21 -4.57 5.74 13.24
CA THR A 21 -3.23 5.18 13.45
C THR A 21 -3.26 4.00 14.44
N GLU A 22 -3.98 4.12 15.55
CA GLU A 22 -4.12 3.02 16.51
C GLU A 22 -4.89 1.83 15.94
N LEU A 23 -5.96 2.08 15.17
CA LEU A 23 -6.68 1.03 14.44
C LEU A 23 -5.74 0.28 13.49
N ILE A 24 -4.95 1.00 12.69
CA ILE A 24 -3.96 0.40 11.79
C ILE A 24 -2.96 -0.46 12.55
N LYS A 25 -2.38 0.05 13.65
CA LYS A 25 -1.42 -0.70 14.47
C LYS A 25 -2.04 -1.98 15.02
N LYS A 26 -3.27 -1.89 15.55
CA LYS A 26 -4.02 -3.05 16.06
C LYS A 26 -4.23 -4.10 14.96
N THR A 27 -4.77 -3.70 13.82
CA THR A 27 -5.04 -4.59 12.69
C THR A 27 -3.78 -5.27 12.13
N LEU A 28 -2.65 -4.54 12.04
CA LEU A 28 -1.36 -5.12 11.63
C LEU A 28 -0.71 -6.01 12.70
N THR A 29 -1.03 -5.81 13.97
CA THR A 29 -0.56 -6.67 15.06
C THR A 29 -1.29 -8.02 15.01
N GLU A 30 -2.61 -7.98 14.86
CA GLU A 30 -3.48 -9.15 14.80
C GLU A 30 -3.29 -9.98 13.51
N ASN A 31 -2.86 -9.37 12.40
CA ASN A 31 -2.63 -10.06 11.14
C ASN A 31 -1.16 -9.97 10.68
N SER A 32 -0.33 -10.89 11.18
CA SER A 32 1.11 -10.94 10.88
C SER A 32 1.44 -11.13 9.40
N ARG A 33 0.63 -11.89 8.66
CA ARG A 33 0.86 -12.11 7.21
C ARG A 33 0.58 -10.85 6.41
N MET A 34 -0.49 -10.12 6.73
CA MET A 34 -0.78 -8.83 6.12
C MET A 34 0.27 -7.77 6.51
N ARG A 35 0.73 -7.76 7.77
CA ARG A 35 1.85 -6.91 8.19
C ARG A 35 3.12 -7.17 7.39
N LYS A 36 3.44 -8.43 7.11
CA LYS A 36 4.55 -8.78 6.20
C LYS A 36 4.32 -8.25 4.79
N THR A 37 3.10 -8.37 4.24
CA THR A 37 2.76 -7.78 2.94
C THR A 37 2.99 -6.26 2.93
N TYR A 38 2.55 -5.57 3.98
CA TYR A 38 2.79 -4.13 4.13
C TYR A 38 4.28 -3.79 4.28
N ALA A 39 5.04 -4.54 5.08
CA ALA A 39 6.48 -4.37 5.22
C ALA A 39 7.23 -4.56 3.89
N GLN A 40 6.81 -5.51 3.05
CA GLN A 40 7.36 -5.63 1.69
C GLN A 40 7.00 -4.42 0.81
N MET A 41 5.79 -3.88 0.94
CA MET A 41 5.42 -2.64 0.25
C MET A 41 6.23 -1.42 0.73
N LEU A 42 6.60 -1.36 2.01
CA LEU A 42 7.53 -0.33 2.53
C LEU A 42 8.91 -0.41 1.89
N ILE A 43 9.39 -1.60 1.51
CA ILE A 43 10.67 -1.75 0.81
C ILE A 43 10.51 -1.43 -0.67
N LEU A 44 9.47 -1.97 -1.31
CA LEU A 44 9.25 -1.85 -2.74
C LEU A 44 8.82 -0.44 -3.17
N GLN A 45 8.11 0.28 -2.30
CA GLN A 45 7.52 1.63 -2.48
C GLN A 45 6.44 1.72 -3.58
N CYS A 46 6.70 1.08 -4.72
CA CYS A 46 5.85 0.98 -5.90
C CYS A 46 6.08 -0.39 -6.54
N ALA A 47 5.04 -1.22 -6.68
CA ALA A 47 5.19 -2.56 -7.25
C ALA A 47 3.90 -3.08 -7.88
N ARG A 48 4.05 -3.89 -8.93
CA ARG A 48 2.94 -4.70 -9.47
C ARG A 48 2.69 -5.88 -8.55
N PHE A 49 1.49 -6.44 -8.66
CA PHE A 49 1.09 -7.62 -7.92
C PHE A 49 2.13 -8.76 -7.96
N GLY A 50 2.69 -9.06 -9.14
CA GLY A 50 3.68 -10.13 -9.31
C GLY A 50 4.98 -9.90 -8.51
N GLU A 51 5.47 -8.66 -8.46
CA GLU A 51 6.66 -8.30 -7.67
C GLU A 51 6.39 -8.46 -6.17
N ILE A 52 5.18 -8.08 -5.72
CA ILE A 52 4.76 -8.24 -4.33
C ILE A 52 4.64 -9.71 -3.98
N GLN A 53 3.97 -10.51 -4.81
CA GLN A 53 3.77 -11.94 -4.58
C GLN A 53 5.10 -12.70 -4.48
N GLN A 54 6.12 -12.31 -5.25
CA GLN A 54 7.45 -12.92 -5.16
C GLN A 54 8.16 -12.63 -3.84
N LYS A 55 7.81 -11.53 -3.16
CA LYS A 55 8.38 -11.13 -1.86
C LYS A 55 7.58 -11.65 -0.67
N VAL A 56 6.28 -11.82 -0.85
CA VAL A 56 5.38 -12.27 0.20
C VAL A 56 5.09 -13.76 -0.03
N PHE A 57 5.69 -14.64 0.79
CA PHE A 57 5.53 -16.10 0.74
C PHE A 57 4.13 -16.57 1.20
N VAL A 58 3.07 -16.08 0.55
CA VAL A 58 1.67 -16.45 0.80
C VAL A 58 0.95 -16.72 -0.52
N ALA A 59 -0.15 -17.45 -0.45
CA ALA A 59 -0.94 -17.80 -1.63
C ALA A 59 -1.45 -16.54 -2.36
N ARG A 60 -1.54 -16.63 -3.69
CA ARG A 60 -1.96 -15.52 -4.57
C ARG A 60 -3.26 -14.84 -4.10
N LYS A 61 -4.29 -15.64 -3.78
CA LYS A 61 -5.59 -15.15 -3.29
C LYS A 61 -5.43 -14.33 -2.00
N THR A 62 -4.63 -14.83 -1.07
CA THR A 62 -4.33 -14.16 0.20
C THR A 62 -3.57 -12.85 0.00
N THR A 63 -2.61 -12.80 -0.93
CA THR A 63 -1.91 -11.55 -1.26
C THR A 63 -2.87 -10.48 -1.77
N TYR A 64 -3.83 -10.83 -2.63
CA TYR A 64 -4.88 -9.89 -3.06
C TYR A 64 -5.70 -9.39 -1.88
N THR A 65 -6.21 -10.30 -1.03
CA THR A 65 -6.99 -9.92 0.16
C THR A 65 -6.23 -8.94 1.05
N HIS A 66 -4.94 -9.21 1.33
CA HIS A 66 -4.13 -8.29 2.12
C HIS A 66 -3.96 -6.93 1.45
N LEU A 67 -3.70 -6.89 0.14
CA LEU A 67 -3.54 -5.62 -0.57
C LEU A 67 -4.84 -4.79 -0.52
N TYR A 68 -5.99 -5.42 -0.70
CA TYR A 68 -7.29 -4.75 -0.54
C TYR A 68 -7.51 -4.24 0.89
N GLN A 69 -7.25 -5.06 1.91
CA GLN A 69 -7.37 -4.63 3.31
C GLN A 69 -6.43 -3.46 3.64
N LEU A 70 -5.20 -3.47 3.10
CA LEU A 70 -4.26 -2.35 3.27
C LEU A 70 -4.73 -1.08 2.53
N MET A 71 -5.47 -1.22 1.42
CA MET A 71 -6.12 -0.10 0.76
C MET A 71 -7.30 0.44 1.58
N GLU A 72 -8.12 -0.42 2.18
CA GLU A 72 -9.22 -0.02 3.08
C GLU A 72 -8.72 0.75 4.30
N LEU A 73 -7.58 0.33 4.87
CA LEU A 73 -6.89 1.07 5.92
C LEU A 73 -6.33 2.43 5.42
N GLY A 74 -6.27 2.62 4.11
CA GLY A 74 -5.73 3.80 3.45
C GLY A 74 -4.22 3.83 3.39
N LEU A 75 -3.53 2.69 3.59
CA LEU A 75 -2.07 2.59 3.55
C LEU A 75 -1.54 2.44 2.13
N LEU A 76 -2.33 1.80 1.26
CA LEU A 76 -2.00 1.60 -0.14
C LEU A 76 -3.04 2.25 -1.05
N LYS A 77 -2.61 2.58 -2.27
CA LYS A 77 -3.49 2.91 -3.39
C LYS A 77 -3.07 2.07 -4.60
N GLN A 78 -4.04 1.73 -5.43
CA GLN A 78 -3.82 1.09 -6.72
C GLN A 78 -3.89 2.14 -7.82
N VAL A 79 -2.99 2.03 -8.80
CA VAL A 79 -2.96 2.92 -9.97
C VAL A 79 -2.88 2.05 -11.22
N ALA A 80 -3.86 2.21 -12.12
CA ALA A 80 -3.84 1.56 -13.43
C ALA A 80 -2.88 2.31 -14.35
N VAL A 81 -2.09 1.57 -15.15
CA VAL A 81 -1.12 2.18 -16.06
C VAL A 81 -1.81 2.96 -17.18
N MET A 82 -2.95 2.48 -17.68
CA MET A 82 -3.71 3.21 -18.72
C MET A 82 -4.14 4.60 -18.31
N ASP A 83 -4.52 4.79 -17.04
CA ASP A 83 -4.95 6.11 -16.53
C ASP A 83 -3.83 7.14 -16.61
N LEU A 84 -2.58 6.68 -16.69
CA LEU A 84 -1.39 7.53 -16.78
C LEU A 84 -0.90 7.71 -18.22
N TRP A 85 -1.28 6.82 -19.14
CA TRP A 85 -0.65 6.68 -20.46
C TRP A 85 -0.76 7.95 -21.32
N ASN A 86 -1.91 8.62 -21.26
CA ASN A 86 -2.20 9.83 -22.04
C ASN A 86 -2.27 11.10 -21.18
N LYS A 87 -1.87 11.01 -19.91
CA LYS A 87 -2.02 12.12 -18.97
C LYS A 87 -0.77 13.00 -19.01
N SER A 88 -0.97 14.29 -19.30
CA SER A 88 0.12 15.27 -19.44
C SER A 88 0.70 15.73 -18.10
N ASN A 89 -0.16 15.87 -17.08
CA ASN A 89 0.22 16.35 -15.75
C ASN A 89 0.25 15.20 -14.74
N LEU A 90 1.40 14.53 -14.67
CA LEU A 90 1.64 13.43 -13.73
C LEU A 90 2.32 13.93 -12.46
N ASP A 91 1.81 13.48 -11.31
CA ASP A 91 2.49 13.66 -10.03
C ASP A 91 3.74 12.77 -9.90
N ARG A 92 4.50 12.95 -8.81
CA ARG A 92 5.76 12.24 -8.57
C ARG A 92 5.56 10.72 -8.53
N GLU A 93 4.55 10.23 -7.83
CA GLU A 93 4.25 8.80 -7.73
C GLU A 93 3.78 8.21 -9.07
N GLN A 94 2.97 8.95 -9.83
CA GLN A 94 2.51 8.52 -11.16
C GLN A 94 3.67 8.42 -12.15
N LYS A 95 4.62 9.38 -12.11
CA LYS A 95 5.86 9.30 -12.90
C LYS A 95 6.68 8.06 -12.55
N LEU A 96 6.75 7.70 -11.27
CA LEU A 96 7.43 6.47 -10.82
C LEU A 96 6.76 5.21 -11.39
N VAL A 97 5.43 5.14 -11.38
CA VAL A 97 4.67 4.02 -11.98
C VAL A 97 4.98 3.89 -13.46
N LEU A 98 4.90 4.98 -14.23
CA LEU A 98 5.20 4.95 -15.66
C LEU A 98 6.66 4.57 -15.94
N SER A 99 7.62 5.07 -15.16
CA SER A 99 9.02 4.69 -15.30
C SER A 99 9.19 3.19 -15.11
N LYS A 100 8.71 2.64 -13.98
CA LYS A 100 8.82 1.20 -13.70
C LYS A 100 8.12 0.34 -14.76
N PHE A 101 7.00 0.81 -15.30
CA PHE A 101 6.30 0.10 -16.37
C PHE A 101 7.12 0.11 -17.66
N LYS A 102 7.60 1.27 -18.10
CA LYS A 102 8.42 1.40 -19.31
C LYS A 102 9.71 0.59 -19.21
N ASP A 103 10.35 0.56 -18.05
CA ASP A 103 11.54 -0.26 -17.81
C ASP A 103 11.22 -1.75 -17.95
N TRP A 104 10.10 -2.19 -17.37
CA TRP A 104 9.65 -3.58 -17.46
C TRP A 104 9.29 -3.98 -18.89
N THR A 105 8.69 -3.09 -19.67
CA THR A 105 8.28 -3.35 -21.05
C THR A 105 9.31 -2.93 -22.10
N SER A 106 10.52 -2.52 -21.69
CA SER A 106 11.54 -1.90 -22.56
C SER A 106 11.97 -2.75 -23.77
N LYS A 107 11.84 -4.07 -23.68
CA LYS A 107 12.19 -5.03 -24.74
C LYS A 107 10.99 -5.62 -25.49
N MET A 108 9.78 -5.13 -25.20
CA MET A 108 8.54 -5.63 -25.80
C MET A 108 8.19 -4.84 -27.06
N ALA A 109 7.47 -5.47 -27.98
CA ALA A 109 6.93 -4.76 -29.14
C ALA A 109 5.77 -3.84 -28.72
N ASP A 110 5.55 -2.71 -29.42
CA ASP A 110 4.55 -1.70 -29.04
C ASP A 110 3.14 -2.25 -28.82
N LYS A 111 2.70 -3.21 -29.65
CA LYS A 111 1.40 -3.88 -29.46
C LYS A 111 1.30 -4.60 -28.11
N GLN A 112 2.39 -5.22 -27.66
CA GLN A 112 2.45 -5.88 -26.36
C GLN A 112 2.51 -4.85 -25.23
N VAL A 113 3.24 -3.74 -25.40
CA VAL A 113 3.28 -2.64 -24.43
C VAL A 113 1.87 -2.11 -24.18
N ASN A 114 1.11 -1.79 -25.23
CA ASN A 114 -0.26 -1.29 -25.12
C ASN A 114 -1.20 -2.32 -24.47
N TYR A 115 -1.07 -3.60 -24.82
CA TYR A 115 -1.83 -4.68 -24.19
C TYR A 115 -1.55 -4.75 -22.68
N PHE A 116 -0.28 -4.69 -22.27
CA PHE A 116 0.08 -4.75 -20.86
C PHE A 116 -0.26 -3.47 -20.11
N ALA A 117 -0.23 -2.31 -20.76
CA ALA A 117 -0.68 -1.06 -20.16
C ALA A 117 -2.15 -1.18 -19.72
N ALA A 118 -3.00 -1.79 -20.56
CA ALA A 118 -4.42 -2.05 -20.29
C ALA A 118 -4.71 -2.94 -19.08
N GLN A 119 -3.80 -3.85 -18.74
CA GLN A 119 -4.04 -4.86 -17.69
C GLN A 119 -3.23 -4.61 -16.41
N THR A 120 -2.21 -3.77 -16.48
CA THR A 120 -1.25 -3.63 -15.39
C THR A 120 -1.67 -2.57 -14.39
N HIS A 121 -1.63 -2.96 -13.13
CA HIS A 121 -1.84 -2.10 -11.99
C HIS A 121 -0.60 -2.13 -11.09
N TYR A 122 -0.24 -0.96 -10.58
CA TYR A 122 0.79 -0.82 -9.55
C TYR A 122 0.11 -0.46 -8.22
N PHE A 123 0.68 -0.99 -7.13
CA PHE A 123 0.35 -0.58 -5.78
C PHE A 123 1.42 0.38 -5.29
N LEU A 124 0.97 1.44 -4.62
CA LEU A 124 1.79 2.52 -4.07
C LEU A 124 1.42 2.75 -2.61
N LEU A 125 2.39 3.17 -1.80
CA LEU A 125 2.11 3.70 -0.47
C LEU A 125 1.41 5.07 -0.61
N THR A 126 0.36 5.28 0.18
CA THR A 126 -0.25 6.60 0.35
C THR A 126 0.58 7.45 1.32
N GLU A 127 0.22 8.72 1.52
CA GLU A 127 0.82 9.54 2.58
C GLU A 127 0.64 8.93 3.97
N GLN A 128 -0.53 8.34 4.24
CA GLN A 128 -0.77 7.60 5.49
C GLN A 128 0.10 6.33 5.57
N GLY A 129 0.30 5.62 4.46
CA GLY A 129 1.21 4.47 4.35
C GLY A 129 2.68 4.82 4.55
N LYS A 130 3.04 6.11 4.45
CA LYS A 130 4.39 6.61 4.73
C LYS A 130 4.51 7.24 6.12
N ASN A 131 3.43 7.24 6.92
CA ASN A 131 3.44 7.84 8.25
C ASN A 131 4.52 7.19 9.14
N LEU A 132 5.40 8.03 9.69
CA LEU A 132 6.60 7.58 10.42
C LEU A 132 6.27 6.72 11.65
N ASP A 133 5.18 7.00 12.35
CA ASP A 133 4.81 6.26 13.56
C ASP A 133 4.41 4.83 13.21
N ILE A 134 3.65 4.66 12.12
CA ILE A 134 3.25 3.34 11.61
C ILE A 134 4.47 2.58 11.08
N VAL A 135 5.33 3.26 10.31
CA VAL A 135 6.54 2.64 9.72
C VAL A 135 7.52 2.18 10.79
N LYS A 136 7.81 3.03 11.79
CA LYS A 136 8.69 2.67 12.91
C LYS A 136 8.13 1.50 13.71
N TRP A 137 6.82 1.51 13.97
CA TRP A 137 6.13 0.43 14.67
C TRP A 137 6.24 -0.92 13.95
N VAL A 138 5.90 -0.95 12.65
CA VAL A 138 6.01 -2.18 11.84
C VAL A 138 7.45 -2.65 11.75
N SER A 139 8.41 -1.74 11.57
CA SER A 139 9.83 -2.07 11.53
C SER A 139 10.34 -2.67 12.84
N LYS A 140 9.83 -2.18 13.98
CA LYS A 140 10.13 -2.75 15.31
C LYS A 140 9.59 -4.17 15.42
N LEU A 141 8.30 -4.38 15.11
CA LEU A 141 7.68 -5.69 15.17
C LEU A 141 8.39 -6.71 14.27
N GLU A 142 8.70 -6.37 13.02
CA GLU A 142 9.39 -7.30 12.11
C GLU A 142 10.82 -7.64 12.54
N LYS A 143 11.47 -6.82 13.39
CA LYS A 143 12.75 -7.16 14.02
C LYS A 143 12.56 -8.13 15.19
N GLU A 144 11.58 -7.88 16.06
CA GLU A 144 11.28 -8.72 17.22
C GLU A 144 10.89 -10.15 16.80
N PHE A 145 10.04 -10.29 15.78
CA PHE A 145 9.61 -11.59 15.25
C PHE A 145 10.67 -12.33 14.42
N LYS A 146 11.78 -11.69 14.03
CA LYS A 146 12.91 -12.38 13.38
C LYS A 146 13.87 -13.02 14.39
N ASN A 147 13.83 -12.56 15.64
CA ASN A 147 14.70 -13.00 16.72
C ASN A 147 14.01 -13.97 17.69
N SER A 148 12.76 -14.36 17.40
CA SER A 148 11.96 -15.35 18.15
C SER A 148 11.77 -16.59 17.30
#